data_AF-A0A9D7N643-F1
#
_entry.id   AF-A0A9D7N643-F1
#
_cell.length_a   1.000
_cell.length_b   1.000
_cell.length_c   1.000
_cell.angle_alpha   90.00
_cell.angle_beta   90.00
_cell.angle_gamma   90.00
#
_symmetry.space_group_name_H-M   'P 1'
#
loop_
_entity.id
_entity.type
_entity.pdbx_description
1 polymer ?
#
loop_
_entity_poly.entity_id
_entity_poly.type
_entity_poly.pdbx_seq_one_letter_code
_entity_poly.pdbx_strand_id
1 'polypeptide(L)'
;MLRILAALVLLASALAAPSLHAQAPIRIVGRLEAINGPTICNQRLTHRLECTRVYLVSRAVDLSLWTGQVVDLQGVDRGLLCTVIDVTQVQPASGHLAFSGNPTLGSTLTFTLTGPGMSFNAALLGSGPLYMPIDLSLGTLLVAPPIYLLGGGASIGSAQFSVQIPVDPTLSGYEAYVQSIHQTLGPVGPPFLGNAVCFAIR
;
A
#
# COMPACT_ATOMS: atom_id res chain seq x y z
N MET A 1 60.31 -32.49 -9.22
CA MET A 1 59.58 -31.50 -8.42
C MET A 1 59.02 -30.39 -9.34
N LEU A 2 58.00 -30.65 -10.17
CA LEU A 2 57.36 -29.57 -10.96
C LEU A 2 56.06 -30.01 -11.69
N ARG A 3 55.09 -30.65 -11.03
CA ARG A 3 53.83 -31.05 -11.71
C ARG A 3 52.53 -30.95 -10.88
N ILE A 4 52.57 -30.36 -9.69
CA ILE A 4 51.40 -30.31 -8.78
C ILE A 4 50.81 -28.89 -8.64
N LEU A 5 51.32 -27.89 -9.39
CA LEU A 5 50.87 -26.50 -9.25
C LEU A 5 49.83 -26.03 -10.30
N ALA A 6 49.53 -26.83 -11.33
CA ALA A 6 48.65 -26.39 -12.43
C ALA A 6 47.16 -26.70 -12.23
N ALA A 7 46.77 -27.48 -11.21
CA ALA A 7 45.39 -27.94 -11.03
C ALA A 7 44.55 -27.06 -10.07
N LEU A 8 45.16 -26.11 -9.35
CA LEU A 8 44.44 -25.29 -8.36
C LEU A 8 43.86 -23.97 -8.91
N VAL A 9 44.25 -23.54 -10.10
CA VAL A 9 43.81 -22.26 -10.68
C VAL A 9 42.46 -22.37 -11.41
N LEU A 10 42.02 -23.58 -11.76
CA LEU A 10 40.75 -23.82 -12.46
C LEU A 10 39.54 -24.03 -11.54
N LEU A 11 39.74 -24.04 -10.21
CA LEU A 11 38.65 -24.24 -9.23
C LEU A 11 38.12 -22.94 -8.59
N ALA A 12 38.62 -21.77 -9.03
CA ALA A 12 38.24 -20.47 -8.45
C ALA A 12 37.15 -19.72 -9.24
N SER A 13 36.75 -20.20 -10.42
CA SER A 13 35.78 -19.53 -11.30
C SER A 13 34.36 -20.14 -11.29
N ALA A 14 34.11 -21.17 -10.47
CA ALA A 14 32.81 -21.86 -10.42
C ALA A 14 31.81 -21.33 -9.37
N LEU A 15 32.16 -20.29 -8.59
CA LEU A 15 31.31 -19.80 -7.49
C LEU A 15 30.77 -18.38 -7.66
N ALA A 16 31.05 -17.71 -8.79
CA ALA A 16 30.35 -16.49 -9.16
C ALA A 16 29.06 -16.84 -9.91
N ALA A 17 28.15 -17.60 -9.27
CA ALA A 17 26.78 -17.62 -9.74
C ALA A 17 26.25 -16.18 -9.61
N PRO A 18 25.73 -15.56 -10.68
CA PRO A 18 25.04 -14.29 -10.53
C PRO A 18 23.94 -14.52 -9.51
N SER A 19 24.04 -13.84 -8.36
CA SER A 19 22.92 -13.74 -7.46
C SER A 19 21.81 -13.06 -8.26
N LEU A 20 20.89 -13.88 -8.78
CA LEU A 20 19.55 -13.42 -9.12
C LEU A 20 19.11 -12.65 -7.89
N HIS A 21 19.15 -11.32 -7.96
CA HIS A 21 18.69 -10.47 -6.90
C HIS A 21 17.22 -10.82 -6.74
N ALA A 22 16.94 -11.69 -5.77
CA ALA A 22 15.58 -12.01 -5.39
C ALA A 22 14.95 -10.67 -5.06
N GLN A 23 13.98 -10.25 -5.87
CA GLN A 23 13.26 -9.01 -5.63
C GLN A 23 12.76 -9.06 -4.18
N ALA A 24 13.19 -8.09 -3.39
CA ALA A 24 12.79 -8.02 -2.00
C ALA A 24 11.25 -7.95 -1.95
N PRO A 25 10.62 -8.68 -1.01
CA PRO A 25 9.19 -8.66 -0.88
C PRO A 25 8.72 -7.26 -0.53
N ILE A 26 7.66 -6.82 -1.21
CA ILE A 26 7.03 -5.53 -0.99
C ILE A 26 5.90 -5.73 0.02
N ARG A 27 5.77 -4.76 0.93
CA ARG A 27 4.67 -4.68 1.89
C ARG A 27 3.70 -3.57 1.50
N ILE A 28 2.41 -3.88 1.50
CA ILE A 28 1.36 -2.93 1.14
C ILE A 28 0.10 -3.18 1.97
N VAL A 29 -0.51 -2.08 2.43
CA VAL A 29 -1.78 -2.12 3.16
C VAL A 29 -2.89 -1.57 2.27
N GLY A 30 -4.04 -2.25 2.24
CA GLY A 30 -5.19 -1.80 1.46
C GLY A 30 -6.44 -2.62 1.75
N ARG A 31 -7.61 -2.08 1.39
CA ARG A 31 -8.83 -2.89 1.38
C ARG A 31 -8.84 -3.78 0.15
N LEU A 32 -9.11 -5.06 0.34
CA LEU A 32 -9.16 -6.02 -0.74
C LEU A 32 -10.51 -5.95 -1.48
N GLU A 33 -10.48 -5.80 -2.80
CA GLU A 33 -11.65 -5.88 -3.66
C GLU A 33 -11.50 -7.02 -4.67
N ALA A 34 -12.53 -7.84 -4.81
CA ALA A 34 -12.61 -8.78 -5.92
C ALA A 34 -12.79 -8.01 -7.24
N ILE A 35 -12.11 -8.47 -8.29
CA ILE A 35 -12.32 -7.95 -9.65
C ILE A 35 -13.17 -8.92 -10.46
N ASN A 36 -14.15 -8.38 -11.16
CA ASN A 36 -15.03 -9.15 -12.03
C ASN A 36 -14.47 -9.14 -13.46
N GLY A 37 -13.93 -10.27 -13.89
CA GLY A 37 -13.50 -10.48 -15.27
C GLY A 37 -12.05 -10.07 -15.58
N PRO A 38 -11.64 -10.21 -16.84
CA PRO A 38 -10.27 -9.94 -17.26
C PRO A 38 -9.95 -8.45 -17.17
N THR A 39 -8.71 -8.13 -16.84
CA THR A 39 -8.20 -6.76 -16.85
C THR A 39 -7.27 -6.55 -18.05
N ILE A 40 -6.98 -5.29 -18.37
CA ILE A 40 -5.96 -4.93 -19.38
C ILE A 40 -4.55 -5.42 -19.01
N CYS A 41 -4.33 -5.72 -17.73
CA CYS A 41 -3.03 -6.05 -17.18
C CYS A 41 -2.74 -7.54 -17.29
N ASN A 42 -3.70 -8.40 -16.94
CA ASN A 42 -3.59 -9.86 -17.01
C ASN A 42 -4.98 -10.50 -16.78
N GLN A 43 -5.25 -11.63 -17.46
CA GLN A 43 -6.49 -12.41 -17.33
C GLN A 43 -6.58 -13.22 -16.02
N ARG A 44 -5.47 -13.39 -15.29
CA ARG A 44 -5.39 -14.20 -14.07
C ARG A 44 -5.50 -13.41 -12.77
N LEU A 45 -5.71 -12.09 -12.86
CA LEU A 45 -5.87 -11.24 -11.68
C LEU A 45 -7.24 -11.54 -11.05
N THR A 46 -7.27 -11.67 -9.74
CA THR A 46 -8.49 -12.01 -9.00
C THR A 46 -8.94 -10.90 -8.07
N HIS A 47 -8.00 -10.08 -7.59
CA HIS A 47 -8.29 -8.99 -6.68
C HIS A 47 -7.51 -7.72 -7.05
N ARG A 48 -7.90 -6.61 -6.44
CA ARG A 48 -7.16 -5.34 -6.42
C ARG A 48 -7.25 -4.71 -5.05
N LEU A 49 -6.42 -3.71 -4.79
CA LEU A 49 -6.61 -2.84 -3.63
C LEU A 49 -7.58 -1.70 -3.98
N GLU A 50 -8.60 -1.51 -3.14
CA GLU A 50 -9.58 -0.42 -3.23
C GLU A 50 -8.87 0.93 -3.46
N CYS A 51 -9.42 1.73 -4.37
CA CYS A 51 -8.89 3.05 -4.69
C CYS A 51 -7.44 3.04 -5.20
N THR A 52 -7.00 1.94 -5.81
CA THR A 52 -5.67 1.86 -6.43
C THR A 52 -5.71 1.22 -7.82
N ARG A 53 -4.56 1.24 -8.50
CA ARG A 53 -4.28 0.42 -9.69
C ARG A 53 -3.35 -0.76 -9.38
N VAL A 54 -3.34 -1.21 -8.13
CA VAL A 54 -2.55 -2.37 -7.68
C VAL A 54 -3.41 -3.61 -7.80
N TYR A 55 -3.04 -4.49 -8.72
CA TYR A 55 -3.71 -5.76 -8.94
C TYR A 55 -2.99 -6.88 -8.21
N LEU A 56 -3.75 -7.90 -7.84
CA LEU A 56 -3.28 -8.96 -6.98
C LEU A 56 -3.57 -10.31 -7.62
N VAL A 57 -2.59 -11.20 -7.48
CA VAL A 57 -2.69 -12.62 -7.78
C VAL A 57 -2.02 -13.36 -6.63
N SER A 58 -2.45 -14.59 -6.36
CA SER A 58 -1.74 -15.46 -5.44
C SER A 58 -1.93 -16.91 -5.82
N ARG A 59 -0.87 -17.71 -5.62
CA ARG A 59 -0.96 -19.18 -5.59
C ARG A 59 -0.78 -19.75 -4.19
N ALA A 60 -0.37 -18.92 -3.23
CA ALA A 60 -0.02 -19.32 -1.89
C ALA A 60 -1.13 -19.02 -0.87
N VAL A 61 -1.92 -17.98 -1.12
CA VAL A 61 -2.98 -17.50 -0.22
C VAL A 61 -4.30 -17.43 -0.97
N ASP A 62 -5.37 -17.94 -0.36
CA ASP A 62 -6.72 -17.71 -0.84
C ASP A 62 -7.17 -16.29 -0.47
N LEU A 63 -7.06 -15.38 -1.44
CA LEU A 63 -7.43 -13.97 -1.29
C LEU A 63 -8.94 -13.76 -1.09
N SER A 64 -9.78 -14.72 -1.48
CA SER A 64 -11.24 -14.56 -1.38
C SER A 64 -11.72 -14.42 0.07
N LEU A 65 -11.02 -15.08 1.01
CA LEU A 65 -11.29 -15.03 2.45
C LEU A 65 -11.08 -13.65 3.08
N TRP A 66 -10.38 -12.76 2.37
CA TRP A 66 -10.00 -11.42 2.85
C TRP A 66 -10.75 -10.30 2.12
N THR A 67 -11.65 -10.64 1.20
CA THR A 67 -12.41 -9.66 0.42
C THR A 67 -13.20 -8.71 1.33
N GLY A 68 -13.11 -7.41 1.06
CA GLY A 68 -13.76 -6.35 1.83
C GLY A 68 -13.02 -5.96 3.11
N GLN A 69 -11.95 -6.65 3.49
CA GLN A 69 -11.16 -6.34 4.68
C GLN A 69 -9.95 -5.48 4.35
N VAL A 70 -9.52 -4.65 5.31
CA VAL A 70 -8.23 -3.95 5.23
C VAL A 70 -7.13 -4.87 5.71
N VAL A 71 -6.23 -5.22 4.81
CA VAL A 71 -5.19 -6.23 5.03
C VAL A 71 -3.81 -5.65 4.75
N ASP A 72 -2.83 -6.26 5.39
CA ASP A 72 -1.42 -6.06 5.15
C ASP A 72 -0.89 -7.24 4.33
N LEU A 73 -0.44 -6.94 3.13
CA LEU A 73 -0.01 -7.90 2.12
C LEU A 73 1.49 -7.85 1.99
N GLN A 74 2.09 -9.03 1.87
CA GLN A 74 3.47 -9.18 1.43
C GLN A 74 3.50 -9.94 0.10
N GLY A 75 4.32 -9.50 -0.85
CA GLY A 75 4.43 -10.18 -2.14
C GLY A 75 5.57 -9.64 -3.01
N VAL A 76 5.61 -10.07 -4.25
CA VAL A 76 6.61 -9.63 -5.24
C VAL A 76 5.91 -8.98 -6.42
N ASP A 77 6.38 -7.83 -6.87
CA ASP A 77 5.85 -7.22 -8.10
C ASP A 77 6.30 -8.02 -9.32
N ARG A 78 5.32 -8.53 -10.07
CA ARG A 78 5.44 -9.28 -11.32
C ARG A 78 4.83 -8.51 -12.50
N GLY A 79 4.45 -7.26 -12.27
CA GLY A 79 3.89 -6.36 -13.25
C GLY A 79 4.88 -5.98 -14.35
N LEU A 80 4.39 -5.87 -15.59
CA LEU A 80 5.13 -5.23 -16.69
C LEU A 80 4.52 -3.86 -17.02
N LEU A 81 3.21 -3.83 -17.33
CA LEU A 81 2.47 -2.61 -17.69
C LEU A 81 1.64 -2.04 -16.53
N CYS A 82 1.36 -2.86 -15.52
CA CYS A 82 0.59 -2.51 -14.35
C CYS A 82 1.28 -3.10 -13.13
N THR A 83 1.11 -2.50 -11.96
CA THR A 83 1.57 -3.09 -10.70
C THR A 83 0.75 -4.35 -10.42
N VAL A 84 1.43 -5.51 -10.41
CA VAL A 84 0.80 -6.81 -10.15
C VAL A 84 1.59 -7.50 -9.05
N ILE A 85 1.03 -7.51 -7.84
CA ILE A 85 1.67 -8.15 -6.69
C ILE A 85 1.26 -9.63 -6.68
N ASP A 86 2.24 -10.52 -6.80
CA ASP A 86 2.08 -11.93 -6.47
C ASP A 86 2.19 -12.09 -4.95
N VAL A 87 1.04 -12.19 -4.31
CA VAL A 87 0.89 -12.16 -2.85
C VAL A 87 1.34 -13.49 -2.26
N THR A 88 2.26 -13.44 -1.32
CA THR A 88 2.80 -14.60 -0.61
C THR A 88 2.30 -14.70 0.83
N GLN A 89 1.93 -13.57 1.45
CA GLN A 89 1.38 -13.52 2.81
C GLN A 89 0.29 -12.45 2.92
N VAL A 90 -0.70 -12.72 3.78
CA VAL A 90 -1.80 -11.82 4.12
C VAL A 90 -2.07 -11.91 5.61
N GLN A 91 -2.25 -10.76 6.24
CA GLN A 91 -2.68 -10.66 7.64
C GLN A 91 -3.58 -9.44 7.83
N PRO A 92 -4.35 -9.36 8.93
CA PRO A 92 -5.08 -8.15 9.28
C PRO A 92 -4.13 -6.96 9.43
N ALA A 93 -4.53 -5.79 8.91
CA ALA A 93 -3.74 -4.58 9.09
C ALA A 93 -3.75 -4.12 10.57
N SER A 94 -2.59 -3.73 11.09
CA SER A 94 -2.46 -3.17 12.45
C SER A 94 -3.06 -1.77 12.59
N GLY A 95 -3.31 -1.11 11.47
CA GLY A 95 -3.95 0.20 11.39
C GLY A 95 -4.65 0.38 10.06
N HIS A 96 -5.70 1.21 10.05
CA HIS A 96 -6.49 1.49 8.86
C HIS A 96 -7.15 2.87 8.93
N LEU A 97 -7.48 3.39 7.76
CA LEU A 97 -8.30 4.55 7.54
C LEU A 97 -9.71 4.13 7.15
N ALA A 98 -10.69 4.69 7.83
CA ALA A 98 -12.08 4.70 7.41
C ALA A 98 -12.56 6.15 7.30
N PHE A 99 -13.54 6.40 6.44
CA PHE A 99 -14.25 7.68 6.44
C PHE A 99 -15.75 7.46 6.49
N SER A 100 -16.46 8.45 7.05
CA SER A 100 -17.91 8.49 7.11
C SER A 100 -18.41 9.89 6.76
N GLY A 101 -19.68 9.97 6.38
CA GLY A 101 -20.30 11.18 5.86
C GLY A 101 -20.69 11.06 4.39
N ASN A 102 -21.39 12.06 3.88
CA ASN A 102 -21.78 12.14 2.48
C ASN A 102 -20.82 13.12 1.77
N PRO A 103 -20.09 12.72 0.73
CA PRO A 103 -19.16 13.62 0.04
C PRO A 103 -19.91 14.58 -0.88
N THR A 104 -20.63 15.54 -0.30
CA THR A 104 -21.35 16.60 -1.03
C THR A 104 -20.83 17.97 -0.64
N LEU A 105 -20.97 18.96 -1.51
CA LEU A 105 -20.57 20.34 -1.20
C LEU A 105 -21.19 20.83 0.11
N GLY A 106 -20.38 21.44 0.98
CA GLY A 106 -20.79 21.95 2.30
C GLY A 106 -20.91 20.91 3.40
N SER A 107 -20.79 19.61 3.10
CA SER A 107 -20.88 18.55 4.11
C SER A 107 -19.59 18.42 4.91
N THR A 108 -19.68 17.70 6.03
CA THR A 108 -18.52 17.31 6.82
C THR A 108 -18.25 15.83 6.61
N LEU A 109 -17.01 15.52 6.22
CA LEU A 109 -16.48 14.17 6.23
C LEU A 109 -15.72 13.94 7.54
N THR A 110 -15.90 12.77 8.13
CA THR A 110 -15.16 12.36 9.32
C THR A 110 -14.25 11.20 8.96
N PHE A 111 -12.97 11.36 9.23
CA PHE A 111 -11.95 10.33 9.02
C PHE A 111 -11.60 9.72 10.37
N THR A 112 -11.61 8.39 10.42
CA THR A 112 -11.17 7.61 11.58
C THR A 112 -9.90 6.88 11.19
N LEU A 113 -8.82 7.26 11.84
CA LEU A 113 -7.52 6.60 11.78
C LEU A 113 -7.45 5.63 12.95
N THR A 114 -7.20 4.36 12.67
CA THR A 114 -6.92 3.35 13.69
C THR A 114 -5.47 2.91 13.54
N GLY A 115 -4.76 2.76 14.64
CA GLY A 115 -3.36 2.35 14.67
C GLY A 115 -3.01 1.55 15.92
N PRO A 116 -1.83 0.92 15.97
CA PRO A 116 -1.41 0.15 17.12
C PRO A 116 -1.07 1.05 18.32
N GLY A 117 -1.50 0.63 19.52
CA GLY A 117 -1.06 1.20 20.80
C GLY A 117 -1.04 2.74 20.85
N MET A 118 0.01 3.30 21.45
CA MET A 118 0.33 4.72 21.33
C MET A 118 0.98 4.98 19.96
N SER A 119 0.28 5.65 19.06
CA SER A 119 0.78 5.99 17.73
C SER A 119 0.45 7.43 17.34
N PHE A 120 1.36 8.04 16.58
CA PHE A 120 1.03 9.20 15.77
C PHE A 120 0.37 8.70 14.49
N ASN A 121 -0.82 9.22 14.17
CA ASN A 121 -1.55 8.87 12.97
C ASN A 121 -1.80 10.14 12.17
N ALA A 122 -1.68 10.06 10.85
CA ALA A 122 -1.98 11.16 9.96
C ALA A 122 -2.64 10.68 8.67
N ALA A 123 -3.31 11.59 7.98
CA ALA A 123 -3.95 11.35 6.70
C ALA A 123 -3.43 12.32 5.64
N LEU A 124 -3.06 11.76 4.50
CA LEU A 124 -2.50 12.44 3.35
C LEU A 124 -3.53 12.46 2.22
N LEU A 125 -3.87 13.63 1.70
CA LEU A 125 -4.67 13.80 0.49
C LEU A 125 -3.76 13.90 -0.72
N GLY A 126 -4.10 13.18 -1.80
CA GLY A 126 -3.46 13.30 -3.10
C GLY A 126 -4.46 13.47 -4.24
N SER A 127 -3.91 13.72 -5.44
CA SER A 127 -4.68 13.96 -6.67
C SER A 127 -5.05 12.68 -7.44
N GLY A 128 -4.57 11.52 -7.00
CA GLY A 128 -4.80 10.28 -7.72
C GLY A 128 -4.24 9.05 -7.02
N PRO A 129 -4.56 7.84 -7.54
CA PRO A 129 -4.09 6.58 -7.00
C PRO A 129 -2.77 6.18 -7.65
N LEU A 130 -1.65 6.62 -7.10
CA LEU A 130 -0.33 6.25 -7.60
C LEU A 130 0.40 5.36 -6.61
N TYR A 131 0.75 4.17 -7.09
CA TYR A 131 1.68 3.27 -6.42
C TYR A 131 3.10 3.83 -6.58
N MET A 132 3.66 4.33 -5.49
CA MET A 132 5.01 4.85 -5.41
C MET A 132 5.74 4.11 -4.28
N PRO A 133 6.63 3.17 -4.59
CA PRO A 133 7.44 2.52 -3.55
C PRO A 133 8.31 3.61 -2.90
N ILE A 134 8.20 3.74 -1.57
CA ILE A 134 9.03 4.68 -0.80
C ILE A 134 9.89 3.81 0.07
N ASP A 135 11.12 3.51 -0.35
CA ASP A 135 12.06 2.62 0.36
C ASP A 135 11.42 1.27 0.81
N LEU A 136 11.99 0.15 0.40
CA LEU A 136 11.44 -1.18 0.77
C LEU A 136 11.30 -1.39 2.30
N SER A 137 12.03 -0.62 3.11
CA SER A 137 11.89 -0.60 4.57
C SER A 137 10.78 0.29 5.12
N LEU A 138 10.33 1.32 4.39
CA LEU A 138 9.29 2.27 4.81
C LEU A 138 7.89 1.93 4.23
N GLY A 139 7.84 1.15 3.14
CA GLY A 139 6.60 0.63 2.54
C GLY A 139 6.27 1.25 1.19
N THR A 140 5.00 1.18 0.78
CA THR A 140 4.53 1.76 -0.50
C THR A 140 3.46 2.81 -0.30
N LEU A 141 3.65 3.97 -0.92
CA LEU A 141 2.67 5.04 -0.96
C LEU A 141 1.71 4.84 -2.14
N LEU A 142 0.44 5.18 -1.94
CA LEU A 142 -0.67 4.90 -2.87
C LEU A 142 -1.39 6.18 -3.32
N VAL A 143 -0.85 7.35 -2.97
CA VAL A 143 -1.39 8.67 -3.35
C VAL A 143 -0.42 9.47 -4.23
N ALA A 144 -0.93 10.14 -5.25
CA ALA A 144 -0.13 10.95 -6.16
C ALA A 144 0.20 12.33 -5.57
N PRO A 145 1.40 12.88 -5.84
CA PRO A 145 1.64 14.31 -5.70
C PRO A 145 0.65 15.15 -6.52
N PRO A 146 0.29 16.37 -6.05
CA PRO A 146 0.68 16.97 -4.77
C PRO A 146 0.06 16.24 -3.56
N ILE A 147 0.82 16.12 -2.49
CA ILE A 147 0.38 15.49 -1.23
C ILE A 147 0.14 16.57 -0.19
N TYR A 148 -1.06 16.61 0.38
CA TYR A 148 -1.45 17.55 1.44
C TYR A 148 -1.75 16.80 2.74
N LEU A 149 -1.27 17.31 3.87
CA LEU A 149 -1.66 16.80 5.18
C LEU A 149 -3.09 17.28 5.50
N LEU A 150 -4.05 16.36 5.60
CA LEU A 150 -5.42 16.69 6.00
C LEU A 150 -5.56 16.87 7.50
N GLY A 151 -4.83 16.06 8.25
CA GLY A 151 -4.94 16.01 9.70
C GLY A 151 -4.14 14.87 10.28
N GLY A 152 -3.94 14.92 11.59
CA GLY A 152 -3.25 13.89 12.32
C GLY A 152 -3.15 14.23 13.80
N GLY A 153 -2.74 13.24 14.59
CA GLY A 153 -2.60 13.38 16.01
C GLY A 153 -1.99 12.14 16.66
N ALA A 154 -1.46 12.32 17.86
CA ALA A 154 -1.14 11.21 18.72
C ALA A 154 -2.44 10.65 19.31
N SER A 155 -2.60 9.34 19.25
CA SER A 155 -3.76 8.66 19.81
C SER A 155 -3.39 7.31 20.40
N ILE A 156 -4.22 6.84 21.33
CA ILE A 156 -4.21 5.46 21.78
C ILE A 156 -5.29 4.71 20.99
N GLY A 157 -4.87 3.85 20.07
CA GLY A 157 -5.77 3.04 19.25
C GLY A 157 -6.43 3.79 18.09
N SER A 158 -7.09 4.93 18.31
CA SER A 158 -7.79 5.66 17.25
C SER A 158 -7.77 7.19 17.38
N ALA A 159 -7.61 7.88 16.25
CA ALA A 159 -7.75 9.32 16.09
C ALA A 159 -8.88 9.62 15.10
N GLN A 160 -9.66 10.67 15.38
CA GLN A 160 -10.67 11.16 14.47
C GLN A 160 -10.43 12.62 14.16
N PHE A 161 -10.66 13.01 12.91
CA PHE A 161 -10.68 14.40 12.49
C PHE A 161 -11.74 14.58 11.41
N SER A 162 -12.27 15.80 11.32
CA SER A 162 -13.33 16.12 10.39
C SER A 162 -12.86 17.20 9.41
N VAL A 163 -13.24 17.06 8.16
CA VAL A 163 -12.95 18.01 7.08
C VAL A 163 -14.27 18.47 6.50
N GLN A 164 -14.48 19.78 6.47
CA GLN A 164 -15.63 20.36 5.78
C GLN A 164 -15.29 20.52 4.30
N ILE A 165 -16.15 19.99 3.43
CA ILE A 165 -16.07 20.23 1.99
C ILE A 165 -16.57 21.65 1.74
N PRO A 166 -15.77 22.54 1.11
CA PRO A 166 -16.22 23.89 0.77
C PRO A 166 -17.48 23.85 -0.11
N VAL A 167 -18.32 24.89 0.00
CA VAL A 167 -19.44 25.10 -0.94
C VAL A 167 -18.90 25.75 -2.21
N ASP A 168 -18.01 25.04 -2.90
CA ASP A 168 -17.40 25.48 -4.16
C ASP A 168 -17.84 24.53 -5.29
N PRO A 169 -18.68 24.99 -6.23
CA PRO A 169 -19.17 24.17 -7.35
C PRO A 169 -18.07 23.56 -8.21
N THR A 170 -16.86 24.15 -8.23
CA THR A 170 -15.72 23.63 -9.00
C THR A 170 -15.19 22.31 -8.46
N LEU A 171 -15.55 21.94 -7.21
CA LEU A 171 -15.17 20.68 -6.60
C LEU A 171 -16.12 19.52 -6.96
N SER A 172 -17.29 19.78 -7.55
CA SER A 172 -18.20 18.69 -7.93
C SER A 172 -17.56 17.82 -9.03
N GLY A 173 -17.59 16.51 -8.83
CA GLY A 173 -16.92 15.52 -9.66
C GLY A 173 -15.43 15.31 -9.34
N TYR A 174 -14.84 16.09 -8.42
CA TYR A 174 -13.46 15.87 -8.01
C TYR A 174 -13.32 14.55 -7.24
N GLU A 175 -12.38 13.71 -7.67
CA GLU A 175 -12.01 12.48 -6.97
C GLU A 175 -10.87 12.74 -6.00
N ALA A 176 -11.17 12.59 -4.70
CA ALA A 176 -10.18 12.71 -3.65
C ALA A 176 -9.63 11.33 -3.27
N TYR A 177 -8.32 11.26 -3.03
CA TYR A 177 -7.62 10.05 -2.58
C TYR A 177 -6.92 10.35 -1.27
N VAL A 178 -7.30 9.66 -0.20
CA VAL A 178 -6.74 9.87 1.14
C VAL A 178 -6.04 8.60 1.60
N GLN A 179 -4.80 8.70 2.03
CA GLN A 179 -4.04 7.59 2.59
C GLN A 179 -3.62 7.86 4.03
N SER A 180 -3.72 6.84 4.89
CA SER A 180 -3.20 6.94 6.25
C SER A 180 -1.72 6.64 6.32
N ILE A 181 -1.06 7.29 7.28
CA ILE A 181 0.26 6.95 7.77
C ILE A 181 0.18 6.84 9.29
N HIS A 182 0.93 5.93 9.89
CA HIS A 182 1.04 5.85 11.33
C HIS A 182 2.45 5.50 11.78
N GLN A 183 2.82 5.95 12.98
CA GLN A 183 4.10 5.63 13.60
C GLN A 183 3.87 5.39 15.09
N THR A 184 4.27 4.23 15.59
CA THR A 184 4.21 3.91 17.02
C THR A 184 5.15 4.85 17.80
N LEU A 185 4.63 5.48 18.84
CA LEU A 185 5.39 6.35 19.76
C LEU A 185 6.13 5.46 20.77
N GLY A 186 7.46 5.40 20.70
CA GLY A 186 8.29 4.47 21.47
C GLY A 186 9.66 4.26 20.83
N PRO A 187 10.33 3.08 20.98
CA PRO A 187 11.54 2.80 20.21
C PRO A 187 11.23 3.03 18.73
N VAL A 188 11.94 4.01 18.14
CA VAL A 188 11.57 4.65 16.87
C VAL A 188 11.57 3.60 15.76
N GLY A 189 10.37 3.16 15.39
CA GLY A 189 10.14 2.37 14.19
C GLY A 189 9.94 3.28 12.97
N PRO A 190 10.13 2.76 11.75
CA PRO A 190 9.76 3.49 10.55
C PRO A 190 8.25 3.81 10.56
N PRO A 191 7.82 4.90 9.90
CA PRO A 191 6.41 5.10 9.63
C PRO A 191 5.85 3.94 8.81
N PHE A 192 4.61 3.57 9.09
CA PHE A 192 3.85 2.56 8.37
C PHE A 192 2.80 3.25 7.51
N LEU A 193 2.77 2.88 6.23
CA LEU A 193 1.75 3.33 5.31
C LEU A 193 0.52 2.42 5.43
N GLY A 194 -0.65 3.03 5.62
CA GLY A 194 -1.93 2.35 5.70
C GLY A 194 -2.67 2.33 4.36
N ASN A 195 -3.94 1.93 4.40
CA ASN A 195 -4.78 1.89 3.20
C ASN A 195 -5.11 3.29 2.67
N ALA A 196 -5.48 3.32 1.39
CA ALA A 196 -6.15 4.44 0.77
C ALA A 196 -7.67 4.31 0.91
N VAL A 197 -8.36 5.45 0.88
CA VAL A 197 -9.79 5.59 0.64
C VAL A 197 -9.99 6.66 -0.44
N CYS A 198 -11.03 6.53 -1.24
CA CYS A 198 -11.34 7.50 -2.28
C CYS A 198 -12.84 7.75 -2.35
N PHE A 199 -13.18 8.96 -2.79
CA PHE A 199 -14.56 9.39 -2.94
C PHE A 199 -14.63 10.49 -3.98
N ALA A 200 -15.78 10.55 -4.68
CA ALA A 200 -16.11 11.64 -5.57
C ALA A 200 -17.01 12.64 -4.84
N ILE A 201 -16.67 13.93 -4.92
CA ILE A 201 -17.51 15.01 -4.40
C ILE A 201 -18.72 15.19 -5.33
N ARG A 202 -19.92 15.27 -4.77
CA ARG A 202 -21.19 15.43 -5.49
C ARG A 202 -21.77 16.82 -5.27
#